data_AF-A0A8H5S8Q1-F1
#
_entry.id   AF-A0A8H5S8Q1-F1
#
_cell.length_a   1.000
_cell.length_b   1.000
_cell.length_c   1.000
_cell.angle_alpha   90.00
_cell.angle_beta   90.00
_cell.angle_gamma   90.00
#
_symmetry.space_group_name_H-M   'P 1'
#
loop_
_entity.id
_entity.type
_entity.pdbx_description
1 polymer ?
#
loop_
_entity_poly.entity_id
_entity_poly.type
_entity_poly.pdbx_seq_one_letter_code
_entity_poly.pdbx_strand_id
1 'polypeptide(L)'
;MCFLIVTTYVCDRCGKAFRSTQSHRKCASQRGTGRPYHAHLDIENVTKYKHWVDCKDCEYEYSMYAHAQAEGIAWPTPNPPFH
;
A
#
# COMPACT_ATOMS: atom_id res chain seq x y z
N MET A 1 5.67 -24.60 -4.39
CA MET A 1 4.89 -23.99 -3.29
C MET A 1 4.51 -22.60 -3.73
N CYS A 2 3.23 -22.36 -3.99
CA CYS A 2 2.76 -21.03 -4.38
C CYS A 2 2.28 -20.30 -3.14
N PHE A 3 2.83 -19.12 -2.87
CA PHE A 3 2.46 -18.34 -1.70
C PHE A 3 1.53 -17.20 -2.13
N LEU A 4 0.47 -17.00 -1.37
CA LEU A 4 -0.25 -15.74 -1.39
C LEU A 4 0.52 -14.78 -0.48
N ILE A 5 1.16 -13.78 -1.08
CA ILE A 5 1.86 -12.77 -0.29
C ILE A 5 0.84 -11.67 0.03
N VAL A 6 0.44 -11.60 1.29
CA VAL A 6 -0.35 -10.49 1.82
C VAL A 6 0.64 -9.49 2.40
N THR A 7 0.82 -8.37 1.71
CA THR A 7 1.64 -7.28 2.23
C THR A 7 0.73 -6.31 2.98
N THR A 8 0.97 -6.13 4.27
CA THR A 8 0.37 -5.04 5.05
C THR A 8 1.27 -3.84 4.92
N TYR A 9 0.76 -2.78 4.31
CA TYR A 9 1.44 -1.51 4.25
C TYR A 9 1.00 -0.62 5.40
N VAL A 10 1.95 -0.03 6.10
CA VAL A 10 1.70 0.99 7.12
C VAL A 10 2.13 2.33 6.54
N CYS A 11 1.21 3.28 6.52
CA CYS A 11 1.52 4.65 6.11
C CYS A 11 2.48 5.28 7.13
N ASP A 12 3.60 5.83 6.65
CA ASP A 12 4.57 6.53 7.50
C ASP A 12 3.99 7.80 8.15
N ARG A 13 2.94 8.37 7.55
CA ARG A 13 2.30 9.62 8.00
C ARG A 13 1.22 9.38 9.06
N CYS A 14 0.20 8.61 8.73
CA CYS A 14 -0.97 8.43 9.60
C CYS A 14 -0.97 7.11 10.37
N GLY A 15 0.02 6.24 10.16
CA GLY A 15 0.09 4.91 10.78
C GLY A 15 -0.99 3.94 10.30
N LYS A 16 -1.85 4.33 9.34
CA LYS A 16 -2.92 3.48 8.83
C LYS A 16 -2.34 2.27 8.10
N ALA A 17 -2.79 1.10 8.52
CA ALA A 17 -2.47 -0.16 7.86
C ALA A 17 -3.47 -0.45 6.73
N PHE A 18 -2.97 -0.83 5.55
CA PHE A 18 -3.77 -1.29 4.41
C PHE A 18 -3.15 -2.54 3.80
N ARG A 19 -3.98 -3.48 3.35
CA ARG A 19 -3.53 -4.77 2.81
C ARG A 19 -3.44 -4.72 1.29
N SER A 20 -2.38 -5.31 0.75
CA SER A 20 -2.19 -5.54 -0.68
C SER A 20 -1.85 -7.01 -0.90
N THR A 21 -2.68 -7.68 -1.68
CA THR A 21 -2.47 -9.07 -2.07
C THR A 21 -1.66 -9.12 -3.37
N GLN A 22 -0.53 -9.80 -3.34
CA GLN A 22 0.18 -10.20 -4.56
C GLN A 22 0.12 -11.71 -4.71
N SER A 23 -0.63 -12.14 -5.71
CA SER A 23 -0.51 -13.49 -6.24
C SER A 23 0.73 -13.56 -7.13
N HIS A 24 1.58 -14.57 -6.90
CA HIS A 24 2.48 -15.15 -7.92
C HIS A 24 3.85 -14.51 -8.25
N ARG A 25 4.55 -13.77 -7.37
CA ARG A 25 5.98 -13.45 -7.67
C ARG A 25 6.90 -14.67 -7.71
N LYS A 26 6.78 -15.60 -6.75
CA LYS A 26 7.60 -16.83 -6.69
C LYS A 26 7.11 -17.93 -7.66
N CYS A 27 5.84 -17.92 -8.06
CA CYS A 27 5.29 -18.92 -9.00
C CYS A 27 5.44 -18.50 -10.48
N ALA A 28 5.44 -17.20 -10.81
CA ALA A 28 5.78 -16.75 -12.16
C ALA A 28 7.25 -17.02 -12.52
N SER A 29 8.18 -16.85 -11.57
CA SER A 29 9.61 -17.08 -11.78
C SER A 29 10.01 -18.56 -11.96
N GLN A 30 9.15 -19.52 -11.60
CA GLN A 30 9.40 -20.95 -11.76
C GLN A 30 8.73 -21.59 -12.99
N ARG A 31 8.02 -20.81 -13.82
CA ARG A 31 7.44 -21.29 -15.08
C ARG A 31 8.50 -21.79 -16.08
N GLY A 32 9.73 -21.32 -15.97
CA GLY A 32 10.85 -21.74 -16.84
C GLY A 32 11.57 -23.01 -16.41
N THR A 33 11.26 -23.60 -15.24
CA THR A 33 12.07 -24.68 -14.65
C THR A 33 11.43 -26.08 -14.74
N GLY A 34 10.31 -26.25 -15.44
CA GLY A 34 9.68 -27.57 -15.69
C GLY A 34 9.10 -28.28 -14.46
N ARG A 35 8.90 -27.58 -13.34
CA ARG A 35 8.35 -28.15 -12.08
C ARG A 35 6.81 -28.07 -12.04
N PRO A 36 6.13 -29.05 -11.42
CA PRO A 36 4.65 -29.12 -11.38
C PRO A 36 4.02 -27.90 -10.69
N TYR A 37 2.91 -27.43 -11.25
CA TYR A 37 2.50 -26.02 -11.24
C TYR A 37 1.42 -25.61 -10.24
N HIS A 38 0.97 -26.48 -9.33
CA HIS A 38 0.06 -26.09 -8.25
C HIS A 38 0.25 -26.96 -7.02
N ALA A 39 0.58 -26.34 -5.88
CA ALA A 39 0.49 -26.98 -4.57
C ALA A 39 0.48 -25.91 -3.46
N HIS A 40 -0.57 -25.99 -2.62
CA HIS A 40 -0.84 -25.29 -1.35
C HIS A 40 -0.59 -23.77 -1.34
N LEU A 41 -1.67 -22.97 -1.25
CA LEU A 41 -1.61 -21.52 -1.12
C LEU A 41 -1.44 -21.13 0.36
N ASP A 42 -0.21 -21.19 0.85
CA ASP A 42 0.08 -20.67 2.19
C ASP A 42 0.15 -19.13 2.15
N ILE A 43 -0.35 -18.49 3.21
CA ILE A 43 -0.42 -17.04 3.34
C ILE A 43 0.85 -16.54 4.05
N GLU A 44 1.68 -15.77 3.34
CA GLU A 44 2.81 -15.07 3.92
C GLU A 44 2.41 -13.60 4.19
N ASN A 45 2.35 -13.22 5.47
CA ASN A 45 2.06 -11.85 5.88
C ASN A 45 3.37 -11.07 6.05
N VAL A 46 3.55 -10.00 5.27
CA VAL A 46 4.73 -9.13 5.37
C VAL A 46 4.28 -7.70 5.68
N THR A 47 4.82 -7.09 6.72
CA THR A 47 4.59 -5.66 7.00
C THR A 47 5.65 -4.81 6.33
N LYS A 48 5.24 -3.77 5.61
CA LYS A 48 6.13 -2.79 4.98
C LYS A 48 5.64 -1.39 5.27
N TYR A 49 6.57 -0.45 5.34
CA TYR A 49 6.25 0.96 5.41
C TYR A 49 6.03 1.54 4.00
N LYS A 50 5.12 2.50 3.89
CA LYS A 50 4.80 3.20 2.65
C LYS A 50 4.90 4.70 2.84
N HIS A 51 5.44 5.35 1.81
CA HIS A 51 5.39 6.79 1.68
C HIS A 51 3.94 7.27 1.71
N TRP A 52 3.74 8.44 2.32
CA TRP A 52 2.41 9.00 2.55
C TRP A 52 1.64 9.26 1.24
N VAL A 53 2.34 9.52 0.14
CA VAL A 53 1.75 9.69 -1.21
C VAL A 53 1.05 8.43 -1.71
N ASP A 54 1.40 7.25 -1.21
CA ASP A 54 0.75 5.98 -1.54
C ASP A 54 -0.46 5.70 -0.63
N CYS A 55 -0.73 6.55 0.37
CA CYS A 55 -1.85 6.39 1.29
C CYS A 55 -3.04 7.24 0.83
N LYS A 56 -4.11 6.57 0.35
CA LYS A 56 -5.33 7.22 -0.14
C LYS A 56 -5.96 8.21 0.84
N ASP A 57 -5.92 7.90 2.14
CA ASP A 57 -6.46 8.80 3.17
C ASP A 57 -5.63 10.10 3.24
N CYS A 58 -4.30 9.97 3.22
CA CYS A 58 -3.40 11.13 3.25
C CYS A 58 -3.46 11.94 1.95
N GLU A 59 -3.61 11.26 0.82
CA GLU A 59 -3.86 11.88 -0.49
C GLU A 59 -5.17 12.66 -0.50
N TYR A 60 -6.24 12.06 0.03
CA TYR A 60 -7.55 12.72 0.13
C TYR A 60 -7.48 13.97 1.02
N GLU A 61 -6.89 13.87 2.20
CA GLU A 61 -6.71 15.01 3.09
C GLU A 61 -5.91 16.15 2.42
N TYR A 62 -4.89 15.81 1.63
CA TYR A 62 -4.15 16.80 0.84
C TYR A 62 -5.04 17.47 -0.20
N SER A 63 -5.82 16.70 -0.95
CA SER A 63 -6.71 17.25 -1.98
C SER A 63 -7.75 18.21 -1.39
N MET A 64 -8.29 17.90 -0.21
CA MET A 64 -9.23 18.78 0.49
C MET A 64 -8.55 20.06 0.96
N TYR A 65 -7.34 19.96 1.51
CA TYR A 65 -6.54 21.12 1.89
C TYR A 65 -6.23 22.01 0.67
N ALA A 66 -5.79 21.42 -0.45
CA ALA A 66 -5.48 22.15 -1.69
C ALA A 66 -6.72 22.85 -2.27
N HIS A 67 -7.88 22.19 -2.23
CA HIS A 67 -9.15 22.76 -2.64
C HIS A 67 -9.54 23.96 -1.77
N ALA A 68 -9.47 23.81 -0.44
CA ALA A 68 -9.80 24.88 0.49
C ALA A 68 -8.87 26.11 0.30
N GLN A 69 -7.58 25.89 0.06
CA GLN A 69 -6.63 26.96 -0.28
C GLN A 69 -7.00 27.67 -1.58
N ALA A 70 -7.42 26.94 -2.62
CA ALA A 70 -7.84 27.52 -3.90
C ALA A 70 -9.11 28.37 -3.77
N GLU A 71 -10.03 28.01 -2.86
CA GLU A 71 -11.26 28.73 -2.60
C GLU A 71 -11.13 29.82 -1.52
N GLY A 72 -9.95 29.98 -0.91
CA GLY A 72 -9.74 30.91 0.19
C GLY A 72 -10.45 30.52 1.49
N ILE A 73 -10.82 29.25 1.64
CA ILE A 73 -11.44 28.70 2.83
C ILE A 73 -10.36 28.39 3.86
N ALA A 74 -10.55 28.88 5.09
CA ALA A 74 -9.68 28.54 6.20
C ALA A 74 -9.79 27.03 6.52
N TRP A 75 -8.74 26.28 6.22
CA TRP A 75 -8.63 24.85 6.52
C TRP A 75 -7.51 24.59 7.52
N PRO A 76 -7.67 23.69 8.51
CA PRO A 76 -6.61 23.35 9.44
C PRO A 76 -5.40 22.79 8.69
N THR A 77 -4.19 23.17 9.12
CA THR A 77 -2.97 22.68 8.51
C THR A 77 -2.86 21.16 8.76
N PRO A 78 -2.75 20.34 7.71
CA PRO A 78 -2.67 18.89 7.85
C PRO A 78 -1.38 18.47 8.56
N ASN A 79 -1.50 17.52 9.49
CA ASN A 79 -0.41 17.03 10.32
C ASN A 79 0.05 15.65 9.86
N PRO A 80 1.36 15.35 9.76
CA PRO A 80 2.51 16.25 9.59
C PRO A 80 2.48 17.01 8.25
N PRO A 81 3.25 18.12 8.11
CA PRO A 81 3.30 18.94 6.91
C PRO A 81 3.72 18.13 5.67
N PHE A 82 3.10 18.42 4.53
CA PHE A 82 3.51 17.90 3.23
C PHE A 82 4.86 18.52 2.85
N HIS A 83 5.96 17.85 3.23
CA HIS A 83 7.31 18.14 2.75
C HIS A 83 7.68 17.20 1.61
#